data_AF-A0AAD8IQX4-F1
#
_entry.id   AF-A0AAD8IQX4-F1
#
_cell.length_a   1.000
_cell.length_b   1.000
_cell.length_c   1.000
_cell.angle_alpha   90.00
_cell.angle_beta   90.00
_cell.angle_gamma   90.00
#
_symmetry.space_group_name_H-M   'P 1'
#
loop_
_entity.id
_entity.type
_entity.pdbx_description
1 polymer ?
#
loop_
_entity_poly.entity_id
_entity_poly.type
_entity_poly.pdbx_seq_one_letter_code
_entity_poly.pdbx_strand_id
1 'polypeptide(L)'
;MLDAGAGKNRSYHSANWHKKLVGDLDLTYNVPGIKEYIHDGRMQKDVPLLQEVVVLEDTAPLINQERADEVNTHILDFLRNSSCVSSRDLCLIKMVVLHLWYLHRRLVPPF
;
A
#
# COMPACT_ATOMS: atom_id res chain seq x y z
N MET A 1 12.15 33.55 -22.04
CA MET A 1 12.74 32.83 -20.89
C MET A 1 11.66 32.75 -19.83
N LEU A 2 10.92 31.64 -19.79
CA LEU A 2 9.89 31.40 -18.79
C LEU A 2 10.39 30.27 -17.90
N ASP A 3 10.67 30.61 -16.65
CA ASP A 3 10.82 29.65 -15.57
C ASP A 3 9.47 28.95 -15.36
N ALA A 4 9.45 27.63 -15.49
CA ALA A 4 8.29 26.83 -15.11
C ALA A 4 8.71 25.42 -14.69
N GLY A 5 8.54 25.17 -13.40
CA GLY A 5 8.02 23.87 -12.95
C GLY A 5 9.07 22.84 -12.59
N ALA A 6 9.58 22.99 -11.36
CA ALA A 6 9.98 21.92 -10.46
C ALA A 6 9.58 20.52 -10.95
N GLY A 7 10.59 19.74 -11.36
CA GLY A 7 10.48 18.31 -11.58
C GLY A 7 9.93 17.66 -10.33
N LYS A 8 8.63 17.36 -10.34
CA LYS A 8 8.07 16.38 -9.41
C LYS A 8 8.58 15.04 -9.88
N ASN A 9 9.74 14.66 -9.35
CA ASN A 9 10.22 13.30 -9.27
C ASN A 9 9.09 12.49 -8.65
N ARG A 10 8.23 11.93 -9.49
CA ARG A 10 7.27 10.93 -9.09
C ARG A 10 8.15 9.70 -8.88
N SER A 11 8.78 9.66 -7.70
CA SER A 11 9.56 8.54 -7.25
C SER A 11 8.64 7.36 -7.37
N TYR A 12 8.92 6.50 -8.34
CA TYR A 12 8.47 5.13 -8.35
C TYR A 12 9.14 4.49 -7.12
N HIS A 13 8.67 4.86 -5.92
CA HIS A 13 8.88 4.00 -4.76
C HIS A 13 8.14 2.74 -5.13
N SER A 14 8.93 1.76 -5.56
CA SER A 14 8.53 0.42 -5.92
C SER A 14 7.35 0.00 -5.02
N ALA A 15 6.19 -0.28 -5.62
CA ALA A 15 5.07 -0.80 -4.85
C ALA A 15 5.57 -2.08 -4.16
N ASN A 16 5.72 -2.07 -2.85
CA ASN A 16 6.20 -3.23 -2.14
C ASN A 16 5.10 -4.29 -2.17
N TRP A 17 5.40 -5.48 -2.70
CA TRP A 17 4.42 -6.55 -2.92
C TRP A 17 4.34 -7.53 -1.76
N HIS A 18 5.28 -7.47 -0.81
CA HIS A 18 5.34 -8.37 0.33
C HIS A 18 5.37 -7.58 1.64
N LYS A 19 4.59 -8.03 2.63
CA LYS A 19 4.61 -7.53 4.00
C LYS A 19 4.58 -8.73 4.94
N LYS A 20 5.52 -8.79 5.88
CA LYS A 20 5.62 -9.87 6.87
C LYS A 20 5.32 -9.32 8.26
N LEU A 21 4.39 -9.98 8.93
CA LEU A 21 4.06 -9.80 10.35
C LEU A 21 4.47 -11.07 11.08
N VAL A 22 5.05 -10.92 12.27
CA VAL A 22 5.47 -12.05 13.12
C VAL A 22 5.27 -11.68 14.59
N GLY A 23 4.88 -12.64 15.44
CA GLY A 23 4.80 -12.43 16.88
C GLY A 23 6.15 -12.66 17.55
N ASP A 24 6.47 -11.91 18.61
CA ASP A 24 7.74 -12.08 19.34
C ASP A 24 7.82 -13.44 20.05
N LEU A 25 6.68 -14.03 20.44
CA LEU A 25 6.62 -15.36 21.05
C LEU A 25 6.46 -16.49 20.02
N ASP A 26 6.52 -16.18 18.72
CA ASP A 26 6.42 -17.19 17.67
C ASP A 26 7.65 -18.11 17.69
N LEU A 27 7.40 -19.43 17.73
CA LEU A 27 8.46 -20.43 17.68
C LEU A 27 9.33 -20.27 16.43
N THR A 28 8.72 -19.94 15.28
CA THR A 28 9.43 -19.76 14.01
C THR A 28 10.35 -18.54 14.03
N TYR A 29 9.97 -17.48 14.75
CA TYR A 29 10.79 -16.30 14.93
C TYR A 29 11.97 -16.53 15.89
N ASN A 30 11.78 -17.42 16.87
CA ASN A 30 12.79 -17.74 17.89
C ASN A 30 13.69 -18.94 17.53
N VAL A 31 13.52 -19.55 16.35
CA VAL A 31 14.48 -20.56 15.87
C VAL A 31 15.86 -19.91 15.71
N PRO A 32 16.95 -20.55 16.17
CA PRO A 32 18.30 -20.05 16.00
C PRO A 32 18.61 -19.69 14.53
N GLY A 33 19.08 -18.48 14.27
CA GLY A 33 19.43 -18.01 12.93
C GLY A 33 18.31 -17.24 12.19
N ILE A 34 17.04 -17.32 12.65
CA ILE A 34 15.93 -16.64 11.96
C ILE A 34 15.89 -15.15 12.28
N LYS A 35 16.16 -14.75 13.53
CA LYS A 35 16.21 -13.32 13.88
C LYS A 35 17.30 -12.61 13.10
N GLU A 36 18.47 -13.22 12.98
CA GLU A 36 19.59 -12.73 12.18
C GLU A 36 19.21 -12.67 10.69
N TYR A 37 18.52 -13.70 10.16
CA TYR A 37 18.06 -13.68 8.78
C TYR A 37 17.10 -12.52 8.47
N ILE A 38 16.19 -12.21 9.40
CA ILE A 38 15.22 -11.11 9.26
C ILE A 38 15.90 -9.75 9.44
N HIS A 39 16.67 -9.56 10.50
CA HIS A 39 17.23 -8.27 10.90
C HIS A 39 18.54 -7.90 10.19
N ASP A 40 19.36 -8.86 9.76
CA ASP A 40 20.57 -8.59 8.97
C ASP A 40 20.24 -8.23 7.50
N GLY A 41 18.96 -8.11 7.15
CA GLY A 41 18.50 -7.81 5.80
C GLY A 41 18.69 -8.96 4.80
N ARG A 42 19.05 -10.17 5.26
CA ARG A 42 19.15 -11.36 4.37
C ARG A 42 17.79 -11.68 3.75
N MET A 43 16.71 -11.57 4.54
CA MET A 43 15.35 -11.70 4.05
C MET A 43 15.00 -10.68 2.98
N GLN A 44 15.48 -9.43 3.09
CA GLN A 44 15.26 -8.40 2.07
C GLN A 44 16.07 -8.66 0.79
N LYS A 45 17.24 -9.31 0.89
CA LYS A 45 18.01 -9.74 -0.28
C LYS A 45 17.26 -10.81 -1.09
N ASP A 46 16.64 -11.76 -0.40
CA ASP A 46 15.87 -12.84 -1.04
C ASP A 46 14.48 -12.36 -1.50
N VAL A 47 13.91 -11.37 -0.81
CA VAL A 47 12.60 -10.76 -1.12
C VAL A 47 12.79 -9.24 -1.36
N PRO A 48 13.18 -8.82 -2.57
CA PRO A 48 13.61 -7.43 -2.83
C PRO A 48 12.49 -6.36 -2.75
N LEU A 49 11.23 -6.79 -2.67
CA LEU A 49 10.04 -5.91 -2.57
C LEU A 49 9.30 -6.10 -1.25
N LEU A 50 10.03 -6.55 -0.22
CA LEU A 50 9.55 -6.73 1.14
C LEU A 50 9.51 -5.37 1.86
N GLN A 51 8.35 -5.02 2.39
CA GLN A 51 8.25 -3.97 3.41
C GLN A 51 8.96 -4.41 4.68
N GLU A 52 9.42 -3.46 5.47
CA GLU A 52 9.98 -3.71 6.79
C GLU A 52 9.14 -4.73 7.58
N VAL A 53 9.83 -5.73 8.15
CA VAL A 53 9.17 -6.80 8.89
C VAL A 53 8.68 -6.24 10.22
N VAL A 54 7.40 -6.43 10.50
CA VAL A 54 6.77 -5.93 11.73
C VAL A 54 6.72 -7.07 12.75
N VAL A 55 7.29 -6.83 13.93
CA VAL A 55 7.27 -7.76 15.06
C VAL A 55 6.22 -7.27 16.06
N LEU A 56 5.24 -8.13 16.38
CA LEU A 56 4.19 -7.85 17.35
C LEU A 56 4.64 -8.35 18.72
N GLU A 57 4.78 -7.43 19.67
CA GLU A 57 5.17 -7.74 21.05
C GLU A 57 4.15 -8.63 21.76
N ASP A 58 4.62 -9.52 22.63
CA ASP A 58 3.79 -10.42 23.45
C ASP A 58 2.72 -11.17 22.66
N THR A 59 3.03 -11.61 21.44
CA THR A 59 2.08 -12.29 20.56
C THR A 59 2.62 -13.64 20.12
N ALA A 60 1.79 -14.67 20.21
CA ALA A 60 2.08 -16.05 19.82
C ALA A 60 1.89 -16.28 18.30
N PRO A 61 2.06 -17.50 17.76
CA PRO A 61 1.97 -17.76 16.31
C PRO A 61 0.61 -17.42 15.66
N LEU A 62 -0.49 -17.40 16.43
CA LEU A 62 -1.85 -17.13 15.92
C LEU A 62 -2.19 -15.63 15.98
N ILE A 63 -1.29 -14.80 15.47
CA ILE A 63 -1.39 -13.32 15.51
C ILE A 63 -2.72 -12.79 14.97
N ASN A 64 -3.33 -13.47 14.00
CA ASN A 64 -4.57 -13.06 13.36
C ASN A 64 -5.81 -13.26 14.25
N GLN A 65 -5.72 -14.13 15.27
CA GLN A 65 -6.77 -14.33 16.26
C GLN A 65 -6.47 -13.53 17.53
N GLU A 66 -5.20 -13.49 17.94
CA GLU A 66 -4.76 -12.80 19.16
C GLU A 66 -4.77 -11.27 19.02
N ARG A 67 -4.40 -10.76 17.84
CA ARG A 67 -4.27 -9.33 17.52
C ARG A 67 -5.05 -8.98 16.25
N ALA A 68 -6.29 -9.45 16.14
CA ALA A 68 -7.09 -9.36 14.92
C ALA A 68 -7.22 -7.92 14.38
N ASP A 69 -7.45 -6.94 15.24
CA ASP A 69 -7.64 -5.53 14.84
C ASP A 69 -6.35 -4.89 14.31
N GLU A 70 -5.22 -5.18 14.95
CA GLU A 70 -3.89 -4.70 14.56
C GLU A 70 -3.45 -5.32 13.23
N VAL A 71 -3.64 -6.64 13.08
CA VAL A 71 -3.39 -7.36 11.83
C VAL A 71 -4.30 -6.85 10.70
N ASN A 72 -5.59 -6.64 10.97
CA ASN A 72 -6.53 -6.10 9.98
C ASN A 72 -6.12 -4.69 9.52
N THR A 73 -5.73 -3.82 10.44
CA THR A 73 -5.23 -2.48 10.12
C THR A 73 -4.02 -2.57 9.19
N HIS A 74 -3.06 -3.43 9.52
CA HIS A 74 -1.88 -3.64 8.69
C HIS A 74 -2.16 -4.19 7.30
N ILE A 75 -3.16 -5.05 7.14
CA ILE A 75 -3.61 -5.58 5.85
C ILE A 75 -4.27 -4.47 5.03
N LEU A 76 -5.19 -3.71 5.62
CA LEU A 76 -5.91 -2.63 4.94
C LEU A 76 -4.96 -1.53 4.47
N ASP A 77 -4.02 -1.12 5.32
CA ASP A 77 -3.02 -0.12 4.98
C ASP A 77 -2.08 -0.61 3.88
N PHE A 78 -1.70 -1.89 3.92
CA PHE A 78 -0.89 -2.50 2.86
C PHE A 78 -1.63 -2.45 1.52
N LEU A 79 -2.89 -2.89 1.47
CA LEU A 79 -3.67 -2.90 0.22
C LEU A 79 -3.94 -1.49 -0.33
N ARG A 80 -4.19 -0.52 0.54
CA ARG A 80 -4.36 0.89 0.16
C ARG A 80 -3.09 1.48 -0.44
N ASN A 81 -1.94 1.16 0.14
CA ASN A 81 -0.65 1.68 -0.33
C ASN A 81 -0.15 0.97 -1.59
N SER A 82 -0.44 -0.33 -1.73
CA SER A 82 -0.03 -1.13 -2.90
C SER A 82 -0.90 -0.90 -4.13
N SER A 83 -2.16 -0.46 -3.94
CA SER A 83 -3.01 -0.08 -5.05
C SER A 83 -2.71 1.36 -5.50
N CYS A 84 -1.98 1.49 -6.60
CA CYS A 84 -1.98 2.73 -7.36
C CYS A 84 -3.34 2.91 -8.04
N VAL A 85 -4.37 3.30 -7.30
CA VAL A 85 -5.58 3.86 -7.90
C VAL A 85 -5.58 5.34 -7.57
N SER A 86 -4.89 6.10 -8.41
CA SER A 86 -4.95 7.55 -8.36
C SER A 86 -6.40 7.98 -8.53
N SER A 87 -7.01 8.49 -7.46
CA SER A 87 -8.34 9.09 -7.45
C SER A 87 -8.51 10.22 -8.49
N ARG A 88 -7.43 10.67 -9.14
CA ARG A 88 -7.48 11.63 -10.24
C ARG A 88 -8.13 11.05 -11.50
N ASP A 89 -8.02 9.75 -11.74
CA ASP A 89 -8.57 9.12 -12.95
C ASP A 89 -10.11 9.04 -12.89
N LEU A 90 -10.67 8.77 -11.71
CA LEU A 90 -12.13 8.87 -11.50
C LEU A 90 -12.63 10.32 -11.52
N CYS A 91 -11.83 11.29 -11.08
CA CYS A 91 -12.23 12.71 -11.08
C CYS A 91 -12.31 13.26 -12.51
N LEU A 92 -11.35 12.92 -13.37
CA LEU A 92 -11.36 13.24 -14.80
C LEU A 92 -12.56 12.61 -15.52
N ILE A 93 -12.85 11.33 -15.25
CA ILE A 93 -14.02 10.66 -15.85
C ILE A 93 -15.33 11.31 -15.38
N LYS A 94 -15.46 11.65 -14.09
CA LYS A 94 -16.63 12.38 -13.59
C LYS A 94 -16.74 13.79 -14.18
N MET A 95 -15.62 14.51 -14.34
CA MET A 95 -15.62 15.83 -14.95
C MET A 95 -16.00 15.78 -16.43
N VAL A 96 -15.46 14.82 -17.19
CA VAL A 96 -15.79 14.66 -18.61
C VAL A 96 -17.23 14.21 -18.79
N VAL A 97 -17.72 13.24 -18.02
CA VAL A 97 -19.12 12.79 -18.10
C VAL A 97 -20.10 13.89 -17.66
N LEU A 98 -19.78 14.65 -16.60
CA LEU A 98 -20.60 15.79 -16.17
C LEU A 98 -20.59 16.92 -17.21
N HIS A 99 -19.44 17.18 -17.84
CA HIS A 99 -19.33 18.21 -18.87
C HIS A 99 -20.05 17.81 -20.16
N LEU A 100 -19.95 16.54 -20.57
CA LEU A 100 -20.71 15.99 -21.70
C LEU A 100 -22.21 15.97 -21.41
N TRP A 101 -22.64 15.62 -20.19
CA TRP A 101 -24.04 15.71 -19.77
C TRP A 101 -24.55 17.16 -19.75
N TYR A 102 -23.74 18.10 -19.26
CA TYR A 102 -24.05 19.52 -19.26
C TYR A 102 -24.16 20.08 -20.70
N LEU A 103 -23.25 19.71 -21.60
CA LEU A 103 -23.28 20.09 -23.01
C LEU A 103 -24.48 19.47 -23.75
N HIS A 104 -24.80 18.21 -23.48
CA HIS A 104 -25.96 17.54 -24.05
C HIS A 104 -27.27 18.24 -23.64
N ARG A 105 -27.41 18.65 -22.37
CA ARG A 105 -28.57 19.42 -21.90
C ARG A 105 -28.67 20.84 -22.46
N ARG A 106 -27.60 21.38 -23.03
CA ARG A 106 -27.58 22.73 -23.62
C ARG A 106 -27.90 22.74 -25.11
N LEU A 107 -27.65 21.62 -25.81
CA LEU A 107 -27.84 21.49 -27.26
C LEU A 107 -29.18 20.84 -27.66
N VAL A 108 -29.91 20.24 -26.72
CA VAL A 108 -31.23 19.66 -26.97
C VAL A 108 -32.29 20.49 -26.24
N PRO A 109 -33.06 21.36 -26.94
CA PRO A 109 -34.17 22.06 -26.32
C PRO A 109 -35.28 21.06 -25.93
N PRO A 110 -36.01 21.30 -24.83
CA PRO A 110 -37.17 20.50 -24.49
C PRO A 110 -38.25 20.68 -25.58
N PHE A 111 -38.75 19.56 -26.10
CA PHE A 111 -40.01 19.53 -26.85
C PHE A 111 -41.19 19.66 -25.89
#